data_AF-A0A5R9ED10-F1
#
_entry.id   AF-A0A5R9ED10-F1
#
_cell.length_a   1.000
_cell.length_b   1.000
_cell.length_c   1.000
_cell.angle_alpha   90.00
_cell.angle_beta   90.00
_cell.angle_gamma   90.00
#
_symmetry.space_group_name_H-M   'P 1'
#
loop_
_entity.id
_entity.type
_entity.pdbx_description
1 polymer ?
#
loop_
_entity_poly.entity_id
_entity_poly.type
_entity_poly.pdbx_seq_one_letter_code
_entity_poly.pdbx_strand_id
1 'polypeptide(L)'
;MTAGPAERGFGDQPPPNGGEVQPTFRAQAEPEMPSTVLPHQVPYGNASTALAAGAAAVDEATFAAQRLHQEISQELLDHREWLRGVIYGEGYREPDLSTLDSDTQVRYYSARSKPGFTFRVGPKALFRWCFGKARLDFHRREGRQPEPVGELPEPRPATEESEADRVLQREAIKAFLETHLPDEEERAVYLLAHGWTGEPMTQTAIAEKLDIDRKTVAKRLKRAEKHLKSLPAEMLDALR
;
A
#
# COMPACT_ATOMS: atom_id res chain seq x y z
N MET A 1 -27.53 -30.25 -59.54
CA MET A 1 -28.65 -31.21 -59.43
C MET A 1 -28.40 -31.99 -58.15
N THR A 2 -29.12 -31.90 -57.04
CA THR A 2 -30.53 -31.52 -56.80
C THR A 2 -30.69 -31.18 -55.31
N ALA A 3 -31.49 -30.15 -55.03
CA ALA A 3 -32.36 -29.90 -53.86
C ALA A 3 -31.84 -30.00 -52.40
N GLY A 4 -31.86 -28.86 -51.67
CA GLY A 4 -32.24 -28.81 -50.23
C GLY A 4 -33.75 -28.59 -50.07
N PRO A 5 -34.26 -27.99 -48.99
CA PRO A 5 -33.96 -28.09 -47.56
C PRO A 5 -35.22 -28.52 -46.74
N ALA A 6 -35.08 -28.79 -45.43
CA ALA A 6 -36.23 -28.96 -44.53
C ALA A 6 -36.18 -27.94 -43.39
N GLU A 7 -37.07 -26.96 -43.49
CA GLU A 7 -37.40 -25.96 -42.48
C GLU A 7 -38.19 -26.60 -41.32
N ARG A 8 -37.92 -26.16 -40.09
CA ARG A 8 -38.92 -26.10 -39.02
C ARG A 8 -38.77 -24.77 -38.28
N GLY A 9 -39.65 -23.84 -38.62
CA GLY A 9 -40.00 -22.72 -37.77
C GLY A 9 -41.29 -23.00 -36.98
N PHE A 10 -41.64 -22.02 -36.15
CA PHE A 10 -42.84 -21.83 -35.31
C PHE A 10 -42.75 -22.23 -33.84
N GLY A 11 -42.73 -21.19 -33.01
CA GLY A 11 -42.97 -21.25 -31.58
C GLY A 11 -42.76 -19.93 -30.85
N ASP A 12 -43.24 -18.81 -31.42
CA ASP A 12 -43.43 -17.55 -30.70
C ASP A 12 -44.46 -17.76 -29.59
N GLN A 13 -44.06 -17.62 -28.32
CA GLN A 13 -44.99 -17.41 -27.23
C GLN A 13 -44.40 -16.43 -26.19
N PRO A 14 -45.01 -15.23 -26.03
CA PRO A 14 -44.58 -14.22 -25.07
C PRO A 14 -44.92 -14.61 -23.61
N PRO A 15 -44.26 -14.01 -22.61
CA PRO A 15 -44.20 -14.54 -21.26
C PRO A 15 -45.49 -14.28 -20.46
N PRO A 16 -45.85 -15.16 -19.49
CA PRO A 16 -46.86 -14.84 -18.51
C PRO A 16 -46.34 -13.76 -17.54
N ASN A 17 -47.10 -12.68 -17.55
CA ASN A 17 -47.06 -11.54 -16.64
C ASN A 17 -47.53 -11.97 -15.24
N GLY A 18 -46.94 -11.39 -14.18
CA GLY A 18 -47.53 -11.38 -12.85
C GLY A 18 -46.66 -11.98 -11.75
N GLY A 19 -46.02 -11.11 -10.97
CA GLY A 19 -45.39 -11.48 -9.70
C GLY A 19 -44.31 -10.51 -9.25
N GLU A 20 -44.64 -9.22 -9.13
CA GLU A 20 -43.84 -8.28 -8.34
C GLU A 20 -43.78 -8.76 -6.88
N VAL A 21 -42.78 -9.56 -6.55
CA VAL A 21 -42.43 -9.83 -5.16
C VAL A 21 -41.58 -8.66 -4.70
N GLN A 22 -42.24 -7.64 -4.13
CA GLN A 22 -41.56 -6.63 -3.34
C GLN A 22 -40.73 -7.33 -2.25
N PRO A 23 -39.43 -7.03 -2.09
CA PRO A 23 -38.75 -7.39 -0.87
C PRO A 23 -39.34 -6.53 0.25
N THR A 24 -40.25 -7.12 1.02
CA THR A 24 -40.70 -6.58 2.29
C THR A 24 -39.49 -6.37 3.18
N PHE A 25 -39.27 -5.10 3.53
CA PHE A 25 -38.28 -4.65 4.50
C PHE A 25 -38.60 -5.29 5.85
N ARG A 26 -37.97 -6.43 6.13
CA ARG A 26 -38.08 -7.09 7.43
C ARG A 26 -37.18 -6.33 8.39
N ALA A 27 -37.78 -5.49 9.23
CA ALA A 27 -37.13 -4.96 10.42
C ALA A 27 -36.64 -6.15 11.27
N GLN A 28 -35.34 -6.43 11.22
CA GLN A 28 -34.70 -7.29 12.19
C GLN A 28 -34.59 -6.48 13.47
N ALA A 29 -35.16 -7.05 14.53
CA ALA A 29 -35.05 -6.61 15.90
C ALA A 29 -33.57 -6.36 16.25
N GLU A 30 -33.34 -5.27 16.97
CA GLU A 30 -32.05 -4.92 17.56
C GLU A 30 -31.49 -6.11 18.33
N PRO A 31 -30.26 -6.56 18.04
CA PRO A 31 -29.54 -7.38 19.00
C PRO A 31 -29.19 -6.48 20.19
N GLU A 32 -29.69 -6.84 21.37
CA GLU A 32 -29.28 -6.26 22.65
C GLU A 32 -27.75 -6.22 22.72
N MET A 33 -27.19 -5.01 22.71
CA MET A 33 -25.77 -4.80 22.91
C MET A 33 -25.44 -5.22 24.35
N PRO A 34 -24.52 -6.18 24.60
CA PRO A 34 -23.91 -6.25 25.91
C PRO A 34 -23.17 -4.93 26.13
N SER A 35 -23.62 -4.21 27.17
CA SER A 35 -23.01 -3.01 27.70
C SER A 35 -21.50 -3.16 27.74
N THR A 36 -20.81 -2.57 26.75
CA THR A 36 -19.35 -2.56 26.70
C THR A 36 -18.92 -1.46 27.65
N VAL A 37 -18.74 -1.86 28.91
CA VAL A 37 -18.11 -1.06 29.95
C VAL A 37 -16.74 -0.59 29.43
N LEU A 38 -16.57 0.73 29.38
CA LEU A 38 -15.31 1.42 29.14
C LEU A 38 -14.20 0.82 30.04
N PRO A 39 -13.00 0.50 29.52
CA PRO A 39 -11.88 0.04 30.33
C PRO A 39 -11.22 1.25 31.01
N HIS A 40 -11.93 1.87 31.95
CA HIS A 40 -11.35 2.76 32.94
C HIS A 40 -12.06 2.57 34.27
N GLN A 41 -11.73 1.46 34.92
CA GLN A 41 -11.65 1.29 36.38
C GLN A 41 -11.39 -0.20 36.66
N VAL A 42 -10.13 -0.61 36.51
CA VAL A 42 -9.66 -1.84 37.17
C VAL A 42 -9.03 -1.39 38.49
N PRO A 43 -9.53 -1.84 39.65
CA PRO A 43 -8.85 -1.62 40.92
C PRO A 43 -7.45 -2.27 40.84
N TYR A 44 -6.43 -1.57 41.35
CA TYR A 44 -5.05 -2.04 41.42
C TYR A 44 -4.97 -3.39 42.17
N GLY A 45 -5.03 -4.46 41.39
CA GLY A 45 -4.88 -5.84 41.84
C GLY A 45 -4.80 -6.70 40.59
N ASN A 46 -3.58 -7.10 40.23
CA ASN A 46 -3.22 -8.00 39.12
C ASN A 46 -2.92 -7.36 37.74
N ALA A 47 -2.42 -6.12 37.69
CA ALA A 47 -1.85 -5.56 36.45
C ALA A 47 -0.54 -6.26 36.01
N SER A 48 0.20 -6.88 36.95
CA SER A 48 1.47 -7.55 36.64
C SER A 48 1.32 -8.85 35.85
N THR A 49 0.22 -9.58 35.98
CA THR A 49 0.01 -10.84 35.24
C THR A 49 -0.48 -10.61 33.82
N ALA A 50 -1.28 -9.57 33.55
CA ALA A 50 -1.73 -9.23 32.20
C ALA A 50 -0.60 -8.65 31.32
N LEU A 51 0.29 -7.82 31.89
CA LEU A 51 1.49 -7.34 31.19
C LEU A 51 2.51 -8.46 30.97
N ALA A 52 2.71 -9.34 31.96
CA ALA A 52 3.60 -10.50 31.82
C ALA A 52 3.06 -11.51 30.79
N ALA A 53 1.74 -11.74 30.74
CA ALA A 53 1.12 -12.58 29.72
C ALA A 53 1.21 -11.96 28.32
N GLY A 54 1.07 -10.63 28.20
CA GLY A 54 1.25 -9.92 26.94
C GLY A 54 2.71 -9.94 26.44
N ALA A 55 3.68 -9.77 27.33
CA ALA A 55 5.11 -9.88 26.99
C ALA A 55 5.48 -11.33 26.62
N ALA A 56 5.03 -12.32 27.41
CA ALA A 56 5.26 -13.73 27.12
C ALA A 56 4.63 -14.19 25.79
N ALA A 57 3.43 -13.69 25.45
CA ALA A 57 2.78 -14.00 24.18
C ALA A 57 3.49 -13.37 22.96
N VAL A 58 4.07 -12.19 23.13
CA VAL A 58 4.91 -11.55 22.08
C VAL A 58 6.22 -12.31 21.89
N ASP A 59 6.83 -12.77 22.98
CA ASP A 59 8.03 -13.60 22.93
C ASP A 59 7.72 -14.95 22.25
N GLU A 60 6.62 -15.63 22.62
CA GLU A 60 6.26 -16.90 22.00
C GLU A 60 5.96 -16.77 20.49
N ALA A 61 5.23 -15.73 20.08
CA ALA A 61 4.93 -15.47 18.68
C ALA A 61 6.22 -15.17 17.86
N THR A 62 7.17 -14.42 18.44
CA THR A 62 8.44 -14.13 17.78
C THR A 62 9.32 -15.38 17.67
N PHE A 63 9.40 -16.21 18.71
CA PHE A 63 10.09 -17.52 18.64
C PHE A 63 9.46 -18.45 17.60
N ALA A 64 8.13 -18.51 17.52
CA ALA A 64 7.43 -19.30 16.52
C ALA A 64 7.74 -18.82 15.08
N ALA A 65 7.76 -17.50 14.86
CA ALA A 65 8.14 -16.91 13.57
C ALA A 65 9.61 -17.22 13.20
N GLN A 66 10.53 -17.12 14.16
CA GLN A 66 11.94 -17.47 13.95
C GLN A 66 12.12 -18.94 13.58
N ARG A 67 11.44 -19.85 14.30
CA ARG A 67 11.48 -21.28 14.00
C ARG A 67 10.95 -21.55 12.59
N LEU A 68 9.82 -20.94 12.23
CA LEU A 68 9.28 -21.05 10.87
C LEU A 68 10.27 -20.53 9.82
N HIS A 69 10.93 -19.40 10.06
CA HIS A 69 11.95 -18.89 9.13
C HIS A 69 13.14 -19.83 8.96
N GLN A 70 13.60 -20.47 10.05
CA GLN A 70 14.66 -21.47 9.98
C GLN A 70 14.22 -22.72 9.20
N GLU A 71 13.00 -23.21 9.43
CA GLU A 71 12.43 -24.33 8.68
C GLU A 71 12.37 -24.02 7.18
N ILE A 72 11.85 -22.85 6.81
CA ILE A 72 11.78 -22.42 5.41
C ILE A 72 13.18 -22.32 4.80
N SER A 73 14.13 -21.74 5.53
CA SER A 73 15.51 -21.60 5.05
C SER A 73 16.16 -22.96 4.81
N GLN A 74 15.94 -23.93 5.70
CA GLN A 74 16.42 -25.30 5.52
C GLN A 74 15.74 -25.97 4.33
N GLU A 75 14.42 -25.85 4.19
CA GLU A 75 13.68 -26.39 3.04
C GLU A 75 14.21 -25.83 1.69
N LEU A 76 14.52 -24.53 1.64
CA LEU A 76 15.10 -23.86 0.47
C LEU A 76 16.49 -24.43 0.13
N LEU A 77 17.35 -24.64 1.14
CA LEU A 77 18.68 -25.23 0.94
C LEU A 77 18.59 -26.67 0.44
N ASP A 78 17.77 -27.49 1.09
CA ASP A 78 17.60 -28.92 0.77
C ASP A 78 17.08 -29.14 -0.66
N HIS A 79 16.29 -28.21 -1.18
CA HIS A 79 15.65 -28.32 -2.50
C HIS A 79 16.34 -27.52 -3.60
N ARG A 80 17.41 -26.78 -3.29
CA ARG A 80 18.06 -25.87 -4.24
C ARG A 80 18.59 -26.60 -5.49
N GLU A 81 19.35 -27.67 -5.30
CA GLU A 81 19.93 -28.43 -6.43
C GLU A 81 18.84 -29.07 -7.30
N TRP A 82 17.82 -29.63 -6.65
CA TRP A 82 16.66 -30.19 -7.33
C TRP A 82 15.92 -29.13 -8.15
N LEU A 83 15.69 -27.93 -7.59
CA LEU A 83 15.04 -26.82 -8.30
C LEU A 83 15.88 -26.36 -9.48
N ARG A 84 17.19 -26.18 -9.31
CA ARG A 84 18.10 -25.84 -10.41
C ARG A 84 18.08 -26.90 -11.51
N GLY A 85 18.01 -28.19 -11.16
CA GLY A 85 17.85 -29.28 -12.13
C GLY A 85 16.55 -29.20 -12.92
N VAL A 86 15.43 -28.84 -12.26
CA VAL A 86 14.14 -28.59 -12.94
C VAL A 86 14.24 -27.41 -13.90
N ILE A 87 14.80 -26.28 -13.45
CA ILE A 87 14.97 -25.07 -14.29
C ILE A 87 15.87 -25.38 -15.49
N TYR A 88 16.99 -26.08 -15.27
CA TYR A 88 17.91 -26.48 -16.32
C TYR A 88 17.27 -27.44 -17.33
N GLY A 89 16.46 -28.39 -16.86
CA GLY A 89 15.71 -29.33 -17.68
C GLY A 89 14.68 -28.68 -18.60
N GLU A 90 14.17 -27.50 -18.22
CA GLU A 90 13.29 -26.67 -19.06
C GLU A 90 14.06 -25.79 -20.07
N GLY A 91 15.39 -25.91 -20.12
CA GLY A 91 16.23 -25.25 -21.13
C GLY A 91 16.91 -23.96 -20.70
N TYR A 92 16.65 -23.43 -19.50
CA TYR A 92 17.29 -22.20 -19.02
C TYR A 92 18.77 -22.44 -18.67
N ARG A 93 19.60 -21.42 -18.90
CA ARG A 93 21.04 -21.41 -18.63
C ARG A 93 21.41 -20.15 -17.87
N GLU A 94 22.64 -20.04 -17.39
CA GLU A 94 23.09 -18.78 -16.77
C GLU A 94 23.17 -17.67 -17.82
N PRO A 95 22.72 -16.43 -17.52
CA PRO A 95 22.29 -15.92 -16.19
C PRO A 95 20.81 -16.15 -15.83
N ASP A 96 19.97 -16.55 -16.77
CA ASP A 96 18.51 -16.68 -16.57
C ASP A 96 18.15 -17.71 -15.50
N LEU A 97 18.95 -18.78 -15.41
CA LEU A 97 18.80 -19.83 -14.42
C LEU A 97 18.91 -19.28 -13.00
N SER A 98 19.96 -18.50 -12.69
CA SER A 98 20.09 -17.84 -11.38
C SER A 98 18.91 -16.91 -11.07
N THR A 99 18.45 -16.15 -12.07
CA THR A 99 17.32 -15.23 -11.93
C THR A 99 16.03 -16.00 -11.57
N LEU A 100 15.73 -17.07 -12.30
CA LEU A 100 14.56 -17.92 -12.06
C LEU A 100 14.65 -18.69 -10.74
N ASP A 101 15.84 -19.13 -10.34
CA ASP A 101 16.10 -19.78 -9.04
C ASP A 101 15.75 -18.80 -7.90
N SER A 102 16.33 -17.60 -7.92
CA SER A 102 16.06 -16.55 -6.92
C SER A 102 14.58 -16.14 -6.88
N ASP A 103 13.97 -15.84 -8.03
CA ASP A 103 12.54 -15.44 -8.10
C ASP A 103 11.62 -16.55 -7.59
N THR A 104 11.98 -17.82 -7.80
CA THR A 104 11.21 -18.97 -7.29
C THR A 104 11.34 -19.09 -5.77
N GLN A 105 12.57 -18.95 -5.23
CA GLN A 105 12.81 -19.04 -3.78
C GLN A 105 12.08 -17.93 -3.01
N VAL A 106 12.09 -16.69 -3.51
CA VAL A 106 11.35 -15.57 -2.92
C VAL A 106 9.86 -15.88 -2.86
N ARG A 107 9.28 -16.38 -3.96
CA ARG A 107 7.86 -16.76 -4.01
C ARG A 107 7.52 -17.91 -3.07
N TYR A 108 8.41 -18.90 -2.97
CA TYR A 108 8.25 -20.01 -2.05
C TYR A 108 8.22 -19.51 -0.61
N TYR A 109 9.20 -18.70 -0.22
CA TYR A 109 9.28 -18.09 1.11
C TYR A 109 8.03 -17.28 1.44
N SER A 110 7.59 -16.40 0.54
CA SER A 110 6.39 -15.58 0.75
C SER A 110 5.11 -16.42 0.85
N ALA A 111 5.00 -17.53 0.11
CA ALA A 111 3.85 -18.43 0.19
C ALA A 111 3.83 -19.22 1.49
N ARG A 112 4.98 -19.78 1.89
CA ARG A 112 5.16 -20.65 3.05
C ARG A 112 5.13 -19.88 4.38
N SER A 113 5.48 -18.59 4.38
CA SER A 113 5.41 -17.69 5.54
C SER A 113 3.99 -17.21 5.88
N LYS A 114 2.98 -17.53 5.06
CA LYS A 114 1.60 -17.12 5.34
C LYS A 114 1.05 -17.86 6.57
N PRO A 115 0.35 -17.18 7.49
CA PRO A 115 -0.24 -17.83 8.66
C PRO A 115 -1.28 -18.87 8.23
N GLY A 116 -1.26 -20.04 8.88
CA GLY A 116 -2.16 -21.16 8.56
C GLY A 116 -1.80 -21.93 7.29
N PHE A 117 -0.64 -21.68 6.67
CA PHE A 117 -0.19 -22.44 5.51
C PHE A 117 0.06 -23.92 5.89
N THR A 118 -0.49 -24.83 5.09
CA THR A 118 -0.23 -26.27 5.20
C THR A 118 0.06 -26.88 3.84
N PHE A 119 0.98 -27.85 3.79
CA PHE A 119 1.26 -28.58 2.56
C PHE A 119 0.13 -29.56 2.25
N ARG A 120 -0.46 -29.45 1.06
CA ARG A 120 -1.40 -30.46 0.56
C ARG A 120 -0.71 -31.71 -0.01
N VAL A 121 0.44 -31.50 -0.67
CA VAL A 121 1.17 -32.56 -1.41
C VAL A 121 2.65 -32.60 -1.01
N GLY A 122 3.23 -31.48 -0.57
CA GLY A 122 4.61 -31.38 -0.10
C GLY A 122 5.35 -30.15 -0.66
N PRO A 123 6.59 -29.92 -0.22
CA PRO A 123 7.38 -28.74 -0.59
C PRO A 123 7.71 -28.69 -2.09
N LYS A 124 8.09 -29.81 -2.70
CA LYS A 124 8.40 -29.91 -4.14
C LYS A 124 7.23 -29.48 -5.04
N ALA A 125 6.00 -29.78 -4.65
CA ALA A 125 4.81 -29.36 -5.39
C ALA A 125 4.63 -27.83 -5.35
N LEU A 126 4.86 -27.21 -4.17
CA LEU A 126 4.84 -25.76 -4.04
C LEU A 126 5.95 -25.11 -4.87
N PHE A 127 7.18 -25.65 -4.83
CA PHE A 127 8.29 -25.15 -5.66
C PHE A 127 7.96 -25.19 -7.16
N ARG A 128 7.41 -26.29 -7.67
CA ARG A 128 6.99 -26.38 -9.09
C ARG A 128 5.96 -25.31 -9.44
N TRP A 129 4.98 -25.09 -8.56
CA TRP A 129 3.98 -24.04 -8.76
C TRP A 129 4.62 -22.64 -8.75
N CYS A 130 5.49 -22.34 -7.78
CA CYS A 130 6.22 -21.08 -7.68
C CYS A 130 7.10 -20.85 -8.92
N PHE A 131 7.81 -21.87 -9.38
CA PHE A 131 8.63 -21.82 -10.59
C PHE A 131 7.78 -21.52 -11.84
N GLY A 132 6.64 -22.19 -12.00
CA GLY A 132 5.73 -21.91 -13.11
C GLY A 132 5.27 -20.44 -13.16
N LYS A 133 5.08 -19.81 -11.99
CA LYS A 133 4.76 -18.37 -11.89
C LYS A 133 5.97 -17.47 -12.16
N ALA A 134 7.13 -17.78 -11.59
CA ALA A 134 8.38 -17.05 -11.84
C ALA A 134 8.74 -17.05 -13.32
N ARG A 135 8.67 -18.22 -13.97
CA ARG A 135 8.91 -18.40 -15.40
C ARG A 135 7.98 -17.55 -16.27
N LEU A 136 6.69 -17.55 -15.96
CA LEU A 136 5.71 -16.78 -16.71
C LEU A 136 5.93 -15.26 -16.55
N ASP A 137 6.34 -14.79 -15.38
CA ASP A 137 6.69 -13.39 -15.18
C ASP A 137 8.04 -13.01 -15.83
N PHE A 138 9.01 -13.93 -15.88
CA PHE A 138 10.25 -13.75 -16.63
C PHE A 138 9.98 -13.49 -18.12
N HIS A 139 9.20 -14.35 -18.78
CA HIS A 139 8.82 -14.17 -20.18
C HIS A 139 8.00 -12.89 -20.43
N ARG A 140 7.15 -12.49 -19.48
CA ARG A 140 6.45 -11.20 -19.56
C ARG A 140 7.39 -10.01 -19.50
N ARG A 141 8.51 -10.11 -18.76
CA ARG A 141 9.53 -9.05 -18.70
C ARG A 141 10.35 -9.02 -19.98
N GLU A 142 10.77 -10.16 -20.51
CA GLU A 142 11.51 -10.20 -21.79
C GLU A 142 10.69 -9.67 -22.96
N GLY A 143 9.38 -9.96 -22.99
CA GLY A 143 8.47 -9.42 -24.00
C GLY A 143 8.19 -7.92 -23.86
N ARG A 144 8.46 -7.33 -22.69
CA ARG A 144 8.45 -5.88 -22.50
C ARG A 144 9.84 -5.38 -22.82
N GLN A 145 10.09 -5.06 -24.09
CA GLN A 145 11.21 -4.18 -24.38
C GLN A 145 10.99 -2.92 -23.54
N PRO A 146 11.98 -2.48 -22.73
CA PRO A 146 11.87 -1.19 -22.07
C PRO A 146 11.61 -0.20 -23.20
N GLU A 147 10.49 0.54 -23.13
CA GLU A 147 10.31 1.65 -24.04
C GLU A 147 11.59 2.48 -23.94
N PRO A 148 12.28 2.74 -25.07
CA PRO A 148 13.47 3.56 -25.04
C PRO A 148 13.03 4.84 -24.37
N VAL A 149 13.52 5.06 -23.16
CA VAL A 149 13.25 6.28 -22.42
C VAL A 149 13.84 7.34 -23.32
N GLY A 150 12.95 8.07 -24.03
CA GLY A 150 13.38 9.15 -24.91
C GLY A 150 14.35 10.00 -24.11
N GLU A 151 15.49 10.35 -24.73
CA GLU A 151 16.56 11.09 -24.08
C GLU A 151 15.93 12.12 -23.16
N LEU A 152 16.09 11.92 -21.84
CA LEU A 152 15.58 12.89 -20.88
C LEU A 152 16.16 14.22 -21.36
N PRO A 153 15.32 15.24 -21.60
CA PRO A 153 15.83 16.53 -22.02
C PRO A 153 16.97 16.88 -21.09
N GLU A 154 18.14 17.19 -21.67
CA GLU A 154 19.35 17.48 -20.90
C GLU A 154 18.94 18.35 -19.71
N PRO A 155 19.35 17.99 -18.48
CA PRO A 155 18.97 18.75 -17.30
C PRO A 155 19.28 20.20 -17.61
N ARG A 156 18.21 21.02 -17.73
CA ARG A 156 18.40 22.45 -18.01
C ARG A 156 19.42 22.92 -16.99
N PRO A 157 20.49 23.61 -17.43
CA PRO A 157 21.45 24.16 -16.49
C PRO A 157 20.63 24.91 -15.45
N ALA A 158 20.81 24.54 -14.18
CA ALA A 158 20.13 25.23 -13.10
C ALA A 158 20.43 26.70 -13.32
N THR A 159 19.41 27.48 -13.71
CA THR A 159 19.53 28.92 -13.73
C THR A 159 20.00 29.24 -12.32
N GLU A 160 21.20 29.79 -12.19
CA GLU A 160 21.66 30.30 -10.90
C GLU A 160 20.74 31.48 -10.58
N GLU A 161 19.55 31.15 -10.06
CA GLU A 161 18.65 32.13 -9.48
C GLU A 161 19.49 32.87 -8.46
N SER A 162 19.62 34.17 -8.68
CA SER A 162 20.43 35.01 -7.82
C SER A 162 19.90 34.84 -6.40
N GLU A 163 20.78 34.89 -5.40
CA GLU A 163 20.37 34.88 -4.00
C GLU A 163 19.32 35.98 -3.74
N ALA A 164 19.42 37.10 -4.47
CA ALA A 164 18.42 38.17 -4.49
C ALA A 164 17.04 37.71 -4.97
N ASP A 165 16.96 36.90 -6.04
CA ASP A 165 15.69 36.39 -6.57
C ASP A 165 15.03 35.44 -5.59
N ARG A 166 15.82 34.60 -4.90
CA ARG A 166 15.31 33.69 -3.87
C ARG A 166 14.79 34.44 -2.65
N VAL A 167 15.45 35.53 -2.24
CA VAL A 167 14.95 36.40 -1.16
C VAL A 167 13.65 37.06 -1.58
N LEU A 168 13.57 37.59 -2.80
CA LEU A 168 12.36 38.22 -3.31
C LEU A 168 11.18 37.24 -3.41
N GLN A 169 11.41 36.02 -3.90
CA GLN A 169 10.39 34.95 -3.92
C GLN A 169 9.93 34.58 -2.51
N ARG A 170 10.85 34.50 -1.53
CA ARG A 170 10.49 34.24 -0.13
C ARG A 170 9.61 35.34 0.47
N GLU A 171 9.92 36.60 0.18
CA GLU A 171 9.11 37.73 0.62
C GLU A 171 7.73 37.75 -0.05
N ALA A 172 7.66 37.49 -1.36
CA ALA A 172 6.40 37.40 -2.10
C ALA A 172 5.49 36.29 -1.55
N ILE A 173 6.05 35.11 -1.29
CA ILE A 173 5.30 33.98 -0.74
C ILE A 173 4.88 34.27 0.71
N LYS A 174 5.73 34.91 1.51
CA LYS A 174 5.37 35.34 2.86
C LYS A 174 4.19 36.32 2.83
N ALA A 175 4.23 37.35 1.99
CA ALA A 175 3.15 38.32 1.84
C ALA A 175 1.85 37.66 1.33
N PHE A 176 1.97 36.71 0.41
CA PHE A 176 0.84 35.91 -0.08
C PHE A 176 0.20 35.10 1.06
N LEU A 177 1.00 34.39 1.85
CA LEU A 177 0.51 33.60 2.99
C LEU A 177 -0.07 34.50 4.08
N GLU A 178 0.47 35.69 4.31
CA GLU A 178 -0.12 36.66 5.24
C GLU A 178 -1.50 37.16 4.77
N THR A 179 -1.68 37.31 3.47
CA THR A 179 -2.95 37.74 2.86
C THR A 179 -4.01 36.64 2.89
N HIS A 180 -3.63 35.39 2.63
CA HIS A 180 -4.56 34.28 2.45
C HIS A 180 -4.68 33.32 3.65
N LEU A 181 -3.76 33.39 4.60
CA LEU A 181 -3.87 32.75 5.92
C LEU A 181 -3.76 33.82 7.03
N PRO A 182 -4.90 34.45 7.39
CA PRO A 182 -4.90 35.50 8.41
C PRO A 182 -4.64 34.95 9.81
N ASP A 183 -4.93 33.67 10.06
CA ASP A 183 -4.61 33.01 11.33
C ASP A 183 -3.09 32.79 11.43
N GLU A 184 -2.46 33.55 12.32
CA GLU A 184 -1.02 33.52 12.57
C GLU A 184 -0.54 32.12 13.02
N GLU A 185 -1.37 31.39 13.75
CA GLU A 185 -1.03 30.06 14.24
C GLU A 185 -1.09 29.01 13.14
N GLU A 186 -2.07 29.11 12.24
CA GLU A 186 -2.16 28.24 11.05
C GLU A 186 -0.99 28.52 10.09
N ARG A 187 -0.67 29.80 9.89
CA ARG A 187 0.46 30.23 9.05
C ARG A 187 1.80 29.74 9.60
N ALA A 188 2.03 29.85 10.91
CA ALA A 188 3.25 29.37 11.55
C ALA A 188 3.44 27.85 11.37
N VAL A 189 2.37 27.07 11.58
CA VAL A 189 2.40 25.61 11.36
C VAL A 189 2.69 25.26 9.91
N TYR A 190 2.08 25.98 8.96
CA TYR A 190 2.30 25.75 7.52
C TYR A 190 3.74 26.04 7.10
N LEU A 191 4.31 27.17 7.54
CA LEU A 191 5.69 27.56 7.22
C LEU A 191 6.72 26.55 7.76
N LEU A 192 6.53 26.06 8.98
CA LEU A 192 7.43 25.05 9.59
C LEU A 192 7.33 23.69 8.90
N ALA A 193 6.12 23.27 8.52
CA ALA A 193 5.91 21.99 7.84
C ALA A 193 6.58 21.93 6.46
N HIS A 194 6.63 23.06 5.76
CA HIS A 194 7.21 23.17 4.42
C HIS A 194 8.66 23.68 4.38
N GLY A 195 9.31 23.84 5.53
CA GLY A 195 10.74 24.19 5.59
C GLY A 195 11.04 25.65 5.20
N TRP A 196 10.09 26.57 5.38
CA TRP A 196 10.34 27.98 5.04
C TRP A 196 11.36 28.66 5.96
N THR A 197 11.53 28.14 7.18
CA THR A 197 12.53 28.62 8.15
C THR A 197 13.78 27.73 8.21
N GLY A 198 13.98 26.81 7.26
CA GLY A 198 15.08 25.84 7.28
C GLY A 198 14.66 24.46 6.78
N GLU A 199 14.96 23.41 7.54
CA GLU A 199 14.53 22.05 7.18
C GLU A 199 13.02 21.85 7.47
N PRO A 200 12.29 21.13 6.61
CA PRO A 200 10.89 20.80 6.87
C PRO A 200 10.77 19.98 8.15
N MET A 201 9.95 20.47 9.09
CA MET A 201 9.80 19.84 10.40
C MET A 201 8.65 18.81 10.38
N THR A 202 8.81 17.71 11.11
CA THR A 202 7.72 16.76 11.33
C THR A 202 6.65 17.36 12.24
N GLN A 203 5.41 16.86 12.18
CA GLN A 203 4.32 17.33 13.04
C GLN A 203 4.65 17.24 14.54
N THR A 204 5.42 16.23 14.96
CA THR A 204 5.87 16.07 16.34
C THR A 204 6.85 17.18 16.73
N ALA A 205 7.81 17.49 15.87
CA ALA A 205 8.78 18.56 16.14
C ALA A 205 8.12 19.95 16.13
N ILE A 206 7.10 20.16 15.29
CA ILE A 206 6.29 21.39 15.29
C ILE A 206 5.49 21.51 16.59
N ALA A 207 4.88 20.41 17.05
CA ALA A 207 4.13 20.35 18.30
C ALA A 207 5.00 20.75 19.50
N GLU A 208 6.21 20.19 19.58
CA GLU A 208 7.19 20.53 20.62
C GLU A 208 7.64 22.00 20.53
N LYS A 209 7.91 22.50 19.32
CA LYS A 209 8.41 23.87 19.11
C LYS A 209 7.37 24.94 19.45
N LEU A 210 6.09 24.68 19.19
CA LEU A 210 4.99 25.61 19.41
C LEU A 210 4.25 25.36 20.73
N ASP A 211 4.68 24.37 21.52
CA ASP A 211 4.02 23.92 22.76
C ASP A 211 2.52 23.64 22.59
N ILE A 212 2.16 22.90 21.53
CA ILE A 212 0.78 22.52 21.21
C ILE A 212 0.66 21.02 20.97
N ASP A 213 -0.54 20.46 21.19
CA ASP A 213 -0.80 19.05 20.91
C ASP A 213 -0.61 18.72 19.42
N ARG A 214 -0.04 17.54 19.14
CA ARG A 214 0.19 17.05 17.77
C ARG A 214 -1.10 17.02 16.93
N LYS A 215 -2.25 16.69 17.51
CA LYS A 215 -3.53 16.71 16.77
C LYS A 215 -3.96 18.13 16.42
N THR A 216 -3.61 19.11 17.24
CA THR A 216 -3.82 20.54 16.95
C THR A 216 -2.98 20.97 15.76
N VAL A 217 -1.70 20.58 15.71
CA VAL A 217 -0.84 20.80 14.52
C VAL A 217 -1.49 20.24 13.26
N ALA A 218 -1.90 18.96 13.29
CA ALA A 218 -2.52 18.32 12.14
C ALA A 218 -3.82 19.02 11.69
N LYS A 219 -4.66 19.45 12.65
CA LYS A 219 -5.88 20.21 12.35
C LYS A 219 -5.59 21.59 11.76
N ARG A 220 -4.61 22.33 12.30
CA ARG A 220 -4.19 23.64 11.79
C ARG A 220 -3.62 23.52 10.37
N LEU A 221 -2.75 22.55 10.13
CA LEU A 221 -2.19 22.28 8.80
C LEU A 221 -3.28 21.94 7.77
N LYS A 222 -4.23 21.08 8.15
CA LYS A 222 -5.35 20.72 7.27
C LYS A 222 -6.26 21.92 6.94
N ARG A 223 -6.48 22.84 7.88
CA ARG A 223 -7.24 24.08 7.67
C ARG A 223 -6.49 25.02 6.74
N ALA A 224 -5.20 25.25 7.00
CA ALA A 224 -4.30 26.02 6.14
C ALA A 224 -4.33 25.50 4.69
N GLU A 225 -4.14 24.20 4.48
CA GLU A 225 -4.21 23.58 3.16
C GLU A 225 -5.58 23.74 2.50
N LYS A 226 -6.66 23.62 3.27
CA LYS A 226 -8.02 23.77 2.73
C LYS A 226 -8.25 25.20 2.26
N HIS A 227 -7.80 26.20 3.02
CA HIS A 227 -7.88 27.61 2.61
C HIS A 227 -7.09 27.85 1.34
N LEU A 228 -5.84 27.40 1.27
CA LEU A 228 -5.01 27.55 0.08
C LEU A 228 -5.59 26.84 -1.16
N LYS A 229 -6.15 25.63 -0.99
CA LYS A 229 -6.82 24.88 -2.06
C LYS A 229 -8.12 25.52 -2.55
N SER A 230 -8.74 26.37 -1.73
CA SER A 230 -9.97 27.08 -2.10
C SER A 230 -9.73 28.39 -2.85
N LEU A 231 -8.47 28.81 -3.01
CA LEU A 231 -8.14 30.02 -3.76
C LEU A 231 -8.35 29.80 -5.27
N PRO A 232 -8.77 30.84 -6.02
CA PRO A 232 -8.86 30.79 -7.47
C PRO A 232 -7.50 30.47 -8.10
N ALA A 233 -7.50 29.69 -9.19
CA ALA A 233 -6.26 29.32 -9.91
C ALA A 233 -5.46 30.55 -10.37
N GLU A 234 -6.16 31.64 -10.72
CA GLU A 234 -5.55 32.92 -11.11
C GLU A 234 -4.63 33.53 -10.03
N MET A 235 -4.91 33.28 -8.75
CA MET A 235 -4.09 33.75 -7.64
C MET A 235 -2.86 32.86 -7.40
N LEU A 236 -2.92 31.59 -7.80
CA LEU A 236 -1.79 30.65 -7.69
C LEU A 236 -0.81 30.80 -8.85
N ASP A 237 -1.30 31.18 -10.04
CA ASP A 237 -0.45 31.44 -11.20
C ASP A 237 0.37 32.73 -11.04
N ALA A 238 -0.03 33.66 -10.17
CA ALA A 238 0.77 34.84 -9.82
C ALA A 238 2.05 34.52 -9.03
N LEU A 239 2.21 33.29 -8.56
CA LEU A 239 3.40 32.81 -7.83
C LEU A 239 4.34 31.94 -8.70
N ARG A 240 4.01 31.70 -9.98
CA ARG A 240 4.79 30.91 -10.94
C ARG A 240 5.60 31.80 -11.89
#